data_AF-A0A7C9BEV0-F1
#
_entry.id   AF-A0A7C9BEV0-F1
#
_cell.length_a   1.000
_cell.length_b   1.000
_cell.length_c   1.000
_cell.angle_alpha   90.00
_cell.angle_beta   90.00
_cell.angle_gamma   90.00
#
_symmetry.space_group_name_H-M   'P 1'
#
loop_
_entity.id
_entity.type
_entity.pdbx_description
1 polymer ?
#
loop_
_entity_poly.entity_id
_entity_poly.type
_entity_poly.pdbx_seq_one_letter_code
_entity_poly.pdbx_strand_id
1 'polypeptide(L)'
;MVEENFRVDKVQARQRLIFLLKNSMVKGKFELLYKLFHNEVKGLSLLGASKLISAELGIQVGIQTMRTLRIKCHEFENAKRKGLGRSSPFDPPFIQESDGGYLSNVKGMEDFRPMDVFAEIHGKSSPLIKWADKTNS
;
A
#
# COMPACT_ATOMS: atom_id res chain seq x y z
N MET A 1 -22.28 21.54 -0.49
CA MET A 1 -22.25 20.09 -0.20
C MET A 1 -20.94 19.40 -0.59
N VAL A 2 -20.19 19.85 -1.62
CA VAL A 2 -18.90 19.22 -2.00
C VAL A 2 -17.76 19.55 -1.02
N GLU A 3 -17.74 20.76 -0.45
CA GLU A 3 -16.68 21.19 0.47
C GLU A 3 -16.70 20.48 1.83
N GLU A 4 -17.88 20.02 2.27
CA GLU A 4 -18.03 19.31 3.54
C GLU A 4 -17.41 17.91 3.47
N ASN A 5 -17.68 17.18 2.38
CA ASN A 5 -17.09 15.86 2.14
C ASN A 5 -15.56 15.93 2.03
N PHE A 6 -15.02 16.95 1.36
CA PHE A 6 -13.57 17.13 1.25
C PHE A 6 -12.89 17.40 2.60
N ARG A 7 -13.55 18.12 3.51
CA ARG A 7 -13.04 18.37 4.87
C ARG A 7 -13.06 17.10 5.72
N VAL A 8 -14.12 16.30 5.62
CA VAL A 8 -14.23 15.02 6.34
C VAL A 8 -13.12 14.05 5.90
N ASP A 9 -12.84 13.96 4.60
CA ASP A 9 -11.76 13.12 4.05
C ASP A 9 -10.38 13.55 4.56
N LYS A 10 -10.13 14.86 4.69
CA LYS A 10 -8.86 15.39 5.20
C LYS A 10 -8.66 15.06 6.67
N VAL A 11 -9.72 15.16 7.48
CA VAL A 11 -9.67 14.84 8.91
C VAL A 11 -9.41 13.35 9.12
N GLN A 12 -10.10 12.47 8.40
CA GLN A 12 -9.89 11.03 8.48
C GLN A 12 -8.48 10.63 8.02
N ALA A 13 -8.00 11.20 6.91
CA ALA A 13 -6.64 10.97 6.42
C ALA A 13 -5.58 11.39 7.45
N ARG A 14 -5.80 12.52 8.13
CA ARG A 14 -4.92 13.00 9.21
C ARG A 14 -4.92 12.05 10.41
N GLN A 15 -6.09 11.61 10.88
CA GLN A 15 -6.19 10.64 11.98
C GLN A 15 -5.50 9.32 11.62
N ARG A 16 -5.69 8.83 10.40
CA ARG A 16 -5.03 7.62 9.90
C ARG A 16 -3.53 7.78 9.82
N LEU A 17 -3.04 8.94 9.38
CA LEU A 17 -1.60 9.24 9.37
C LEU A 17 -1.02 9.26 10.79
N ILE A 18 -1.72 9.90 11.74
CA ILE A 18 -1.34 9.91 13.16
C ILE A 18 -1.22 8.48 13.69
N PHE A 19 -2.21 7.62 13.40
CA PHE A 19 -2.17 6.22 13.79
C PHE A 19 -0.95 5.49 13.21
N LEU A 20 -0.66 5.66 11.92
CA LEU A 20 0.49 5.02 11.29
C LEU A 20 1.83 5.48 11.86
N LEU A 21 1.95 6.78 12.18
CA LEU A 21 3.16 7.34 12.78
C LEU A 21 3.37 6.82 14.21
N LYS A 22 2.32 6.79 15.04
CA LYS A 22 2.41 6.26 16.41
C LYS A 22 2.78 4.78 16.45
N ASN A 23 2.28 4.00 15.51
CA ASN A 23 2.54 2.55 15.42
C ASN A 23 3.77 2.21 14.56
N SER A 24 4.56 3.20 14.13
CA SER A 24 5.74 3.01 13.27
C SER A 24 5.48 2.22 11.98
N MET A 25 4.25 2.25 11.48
CA MET A 25 3.83 1.54 10.27
C MET A 25 4.42 2.22 9.03
N VAL A 26 5.02 1.44 8.13
CA VAL A 26 5.65 1.97 6.91
C VAL A 26 4.66 2.04 5.76
N LYS A 27 3.78 1.05 5.62
CA LYS A 27 2.79 0.96 4.53
C LYS A 27 1.79 2.11 4.62
N GLY A 28 1.60 2.85 3.53
CA GLY A 28 0.66 3.98 3.44
C GLY A 28 1.08 5.26 4.15
N LYS A 29 2.13 5.24 4.99
CA LYS A 29 2.60 6.42 5.73
C LYS A 29 3.05 7.55 4.80
N PHE A 30 3.93 7.24 3.85
CA PHE A 30 4.48 8.24 2.93
C PHE A 30 3.46 8.72 1.90
N GLU A 31 2.49 7.87 1.57
CA GLU A 31 1.39 8.24 0.68
C GLU A 31 0.45 9.26 1.35
N LEU A 32 0.06 9.03 2.61
CA LEU A 32 -0.73 9.99 3.37
C LEU A 32 0.04 11.29 3.64
N LEU A 33 1.33 11.19 3.97
CA LEU A 33 2.20 12.37 4.10
C LEU A 33 2.27 13.17 2.80
N TYR A 34 2.39 12.50 1.65
CA TYR A 34 2.39 13.15 0.35
C TYR A 34 1.04 13.83 0.07
N LYS A 35 -0.07 13.10 0.22
CA LYS A 35 -1.42 13.63 -0.03
C LYS A 35 -1.72 14.87 0.81
N LEU A 36 -1.30 14.88 2.07
CA LEU A 36 -1.58 15.96 3.01
C LEU A 36 -0.58 17.11 2.96
N PHE A 37 0.71 16.86 2.70
CA PHE A 37 1.79 17.83 2.95
C PHE A 37 2.80 18.01 1.81
N HIS A 38 2.52 17.52 0.59
CA HIS A 38 3.51 17.61 -0.51
C HIS A 38 3.91 19.05 -0.87
N ASN A 39 3.02 20.03 -0.71
CA ASN A 39 3.28 21.43 -1.05
C ASN A 39 4.26 22.07 -0.07
N GLU A 40 4.04 21.82 1.22
CA GLU A 40 4.82 22.30 2.34
C GLU A 40 6.24 21.70 2.29
N VAL A 41 6.35 20.42 1.93
CA VAL A 41 7.62 19.71 1.82
C VAL A 41 8.46 20.18 0.64
N LYS A 42 7.83 20.64 -0.45
CA LYS A 42 8.51 21.24 -1.61
C LYS A 42 8.95 22.69 -1.33
N GLY A 43 8.12 23.47 -0.65
CA GLY A 43 8.36 24.90 -0.43
C GLY A 43 9.29 25.26 0.73
N LEU A 44 9.40 24.41 1.76
CA LEU A 44 10.16 24.72 2.97
C LEU A 44 11.53 24.02 3.02
N SER A 45 12.40 24.40 3.96
CA SER A 45 13.58 23.61 4.30
C SER A 45 13.16 22.28 4.97
N LEU A 46 14.03 21.25 4.96
CA LEU A 46 13.72 19.96 5.61
C LEU A 46 13.38 20.11 7.10
N LEU A 47 14.12 21.00 7.79
CA LEU A 47 13.88 21.32 9.18
C LEU A 47 12.55 22.07 9.37
N GLY A 48 12.25 23.03 8.48
CA GLY A 48 10.99 23.79 8.50
C GLY A 48 9.78 22.88 8.28
N ALA A 49 9.82 22.02 7.27
CA ALA A 49 8.78 21.04 6.99
C ALA A 49 8.58 20.06 8.15
N SER A 50 9.67 19.55 8.73
CA SER A 50 9.63 18.69 9.90
C SER A 50 8.95 19.37 11.09
N LYS A 51 9.30 20.63 11.41
CA LYS A 51 8.68 21.39 12.50
C LYS A 51 7.20 21.66 12.24
N LEU A 52 6.83 22.09 11.03
CA LEU A 52 5.45 22.41 10.66
C LEU A 52 4.56 21.17 10.77
N ILE A 53 4.96 20.07 10.13
CA ILE A 53 4.19 18.82 10.14
C ILE A 53 4.13 18.25 11.55
N SER A 54 5.21 18.37 12.34
CA SER A 54 5.19 17.92 13.74
C SER A 54 4.19 18.71 14.58
N ALA A 55 4.14 20.03 14.41
CA ALA A 55 3.19 20.89 15.09
C ALA A 55 1.74 20.59 14.66
N GLU A 56 1.52 20.36 13.36
CA GLU A 56 0.18 20.06 12.84
C GLU A 56 -0.30 18.67 13.26
N LEU A 57 0.56 17.66 13.32
CA LEU A 57 0.17 16.31 13.73
C LEU A 57 0.20 16.10 15.25
N GLY A 58 0.81 17.02 16.00
CA GLY A 58 1.05 16.85 17.45
C GLY A 58 2.00 15.70 17.77
N ILE A 59 2.84 15.29 16.80
CA ILE A 59 3.77 14.16 16.91
C ILE A 59 5.11 14.59 16.33
N GLN A 60 6.21 14.21 16.95
CA GLN A 60 7.53 14.49 16.42
C GLN A 60 7.80 13.69 15.13
N VAL A 61 7.99 14.42 14.03
CA VAL A 61 8.38 13.85 12.73
C VAL A 61 9.81 14.27 12.41
N GLY A 62 10.70 13.30 12.28
CA GLY A 62 12.12 13.54 12.06
C GLY A 62 12.47 14.09 10.67
N ILE A 63 13.63 14.74 10.58
CA ILE A 63 14.20 15.27 9.32
C ILE A 63 14.40 14.14 8.29
N GLN A 64 14.79 12.94 8.73
CA GLN A 64 14.96 11.81 7.83
C GLN A 64 13.65 11.41 7.14
N THR A 65 12.52 11.48 7.85
CA THR A 65 11.21 11.22 7.26
C THR A 65 10.89 12.22 6.15
N MET A 66 11.25 13.49 6.33
CA MET A 66 11.10 14.53 5.30
C MET A 66 12.00 14.31 4.09
N ARG A 67 13.25 13.86 4.33
CA ARG A 67 14.17 13.51 3.25
C ARG A 67 13.64 12.33 2.42
N THR A 68 13.20 11.25 3.07
CA THR A 68 12.58 10.11 2.39
C THR A 68 11.31 10.52 1.66
N LEU A 69 10.49 11.37 2.28
CA LEU A 69 9.26 11.87 1.67
C LEU A 69 9.55 12.63 0.37
N ARG A 70 10.57 13.50 0.31
CA ARG A 70 10.94 14.20 -0.93
C ARG A 70 11.31 13.26 -2.07
N ILE A 71 12.08 12.22 -1.77
CA ILE A 71 12.44 11.18 -2.74
C ILE A 71 11.16 10.50 -3.24
N LYS A 72 10.28 10.10 -2.32
CA LYS A 72 9.00 9.48 -2.65
C LYS A 72 8.06 10.41 -3.43
N CYS A 73 8.04 11.71 -3.14
CA CYS A 73 7.29 12.70 -3.92
C CYS A 73 7.72 12.64 -5.39
N HIS A 74 9.03 12.56 -5.65
CA HIS A 74 9.53 12.49 -7.02
C HIS A 74 9.11 11.19 -7.71
N GLU A 75 9.14 10.05 -7.00
CA GLU A 75 8.62 8.78 -7.50
C GLU A 75 7.12 8.84 -7.82
N PHE A 76 6.31 9.41 -6.93
CA PHE A 76 4.86 9.53 -7.12
C PHE A 76 4.50 10.45 -8.28
N GLU A 77 5.17 11.59 -8.42
CA GLU A 77 4.99 12.52 -9.54
C GLU A 77 5.42 11.88 -10.86
N ASN A 78 6.53 11.13 -10.86
CA ASN A 78 6.98 10.40 -12.05
C ASN A 78 6.03 9.25 -12.41
N ALA A 79 5.49 8.54 -11.43
CA ALA A 79 4.47 7.51 -11.64
C ALA A 79 3.18 8.12 -12.23
N LYS A 80 2.74 9.28 -11.72
CA LYS A 80 1.59 10.01 -12.25
C LYS A 80 1.80 10.45 -13.71
N ARG A 81 3.00 10.92 -14.06
CA ARG A 81 3.35 11.30 -15.44
C ARG A 81 3.46 10.09 -16.37
N LYS A 82 4.01 8.96 -15.89
CA LYS A 82 4.12 7.72 -16.67
C LYS A 82 2.79 6.97 -16.80
N GLY A 83 1.86 7.17 -15.87
CA GLY A 83 0.51 6.58 -15.85
C GLY A 83 -0.49 7.24 -16.81
N LEU A 84 -0.10 8.27 -17.56
CA LEU A 84 -0.94 8.85 -18.63
C LEU A 84 -1.00 8.00 -19.92
N GLY A 85 -0.36 6.82 -19.93
CA GLY A 85 -0.47 5.84 -21.04
C GLY A 85 -0.72 4.39 -20.60
N ARG A 86 -0.78 4.11 -19.31
CA ARG A 86 -1.12 2.79 -18.76
C ARG A 86 -1.82 3.01 -17.43
N SER A 87 -2.98 2.39 -17.30
CA SER A 87 -3.76 2.18 -16.08
C SER A 87 -2.95 2.45 -14.82
N SER A 88 -3.50 3.30 -13.96
CA SER A 88 -3.03 3.50 -12.60
C SER A 88 -2.65 2.14 -11.98
N PRO A 89 -1.58 2.01 -11.18
CA PRO A 89 -1.37 0.81 -10.37
C PRO A 89 -2.52 0.57 -9.37
N PHE A 90 -3.50 1.49 -9.35
CA PHE A 90 -4.70 1.49 -8.53
C PHE A 90 -6.00 1.53 -9.36
N ASP A 91 -5.99 1.25 -10.66
CA ASP A 91 -7.28 0.95 -11.30
C ASP A 91 -7.72 -0.44 -10.81
N PRO A 92 -8.85 -0.58 -10.07
CA PRO A 92 -9.49 -1.88 -9.95
C PRO A 92 -9.72 -2.41 -11.37
N PRO A 93 -9.67 -3.73 -11.62
CA PRO A 93 -9.88 -4.26 -12.96
C PRO A 93 -11.21 -3.71 -13.48
N PHE A 94 -11.13 -2.77 -14.42
CA PHE A 94 -12.30 -2.29 -15.12
C PHE A 94 -12.74 -3.49 -15.94
N ILE A 95 -13.82 -4.15 -15.52
CA ILE A 95 -14.55 -5.05 -16.38
C ILE A 95 -15.07 -4.15 -17.49
N GLN A 96 -14.35 -4.15 -18.61
CA GLN A 96 -14.88 -3.66 -19.87
C GLN A 96 -16.03 -4.59 -20.22
N GLU A 97 -17.25 -4.19 -19.88
CA GLU A 97 -18.44 -4.69 -20.57
C GLU A 97 -18.37 -4.15 -22.00
N SER A 98 -17.57 -4.81 -22.83
CA SER A 98 -17.67 -4.70 -24.27
C SER A 98 -18.84 -5.58 -24.71
N ASP A 99 -19.96 -4.92 -24.98
CA ASP A 99 -21.09 -5.47 -25.72
C ASP A 99 -20.61 -6.08 -27.04
N GLY A 100 -20.96 -7.35 -27.23
CA GLY A 100 -21.22 -7.95 -28.55
C GLY A 100 -20.01 -8.46 -29.35
N GLY A 101 -19.72 -9.77 -29.26
CA GLY A 101 -18.94 -10.47 -30.27
C GLY A 101 -18.35 -11.80 -29.81
N TYR A 102 -19.13 -12.88 -29.92
CA TYR A 102 -18.68 -14.25 -29.67
C TYR A 102 -17.67 -14.74 -30.73
N LEU A 103 -16.86 -15.73 -30.32
CA LEU A 103 -16.03 -16.69 -31.10
C LEU A 103 -14.60 -16.19 -31.45
N SER A 104 -13.51 -16.94 -31.30
CA SER A 104 -13.28 -18.34 -30.94
C SER A 104 -11.75 -18.59 -30.89
N ASN A 105 -11.35 -19.67 -30.21
CA ASN A 105 -10.07 -20.38 -30.31
C ASN A 105 -8.94 -20.01 -29.35
N VAL A 106 -9.04 -20.51 -28.11
CA VAL A 106 -7.87 -21.07 -27.43
C VAL A 106 -8.08 -22.57 -27.32
N LYS A 107 -7.46 -23.30 -28.26
CA LYS A 107 -7.35 -24.76 -28.28
C LYS A 107 -6.34 -25.16 -27.18
N GLY A 108 -6.74 -25.96 -26.20
CA GLY A 108 -5.80 -26.59 -25.25
C GLY A 108 -6.04 -26.44 -23.74
N MET A 109 -7.28 -26.27 -23.26
CA MET A 109 -7.60 -26.33 -21.82
C MET A 109 -8.65 -27.41 -21.48
N GLU A 110 -8.56 -28.56 -22.14
CA GLU A 110 -9.46 -29.70 -21.83
C GLU A 110 -9.12 -30.40 -20.49
N ASP A 111 -7.92 -30.16 -19.93
CA ASP A 111 -7.46 -30.84 -18.71
C ASP A 111 -7.42 -29.98 -17.44
N PHE A 112 -7.89 -28.73 -17.47
CA PHE A 112 -7.93 -27.93 -16.25
C PHE A 112 -9.17 -28.28 -15.42
N ARG A 113 -9.10 -29.38 -14.66
CA ARG A 113 -10.02 -29.59 -13.54
C ARG A 113 -9.52 -28.76 -12.36
N PRO A 114 -10.29 -27.78 -11.85
CA PRO A 114 -9.98 -27.18 -10.58
C PRO A 114 -10.12 -28.27 -9.52
N MET A 115 -9.01 -28.83 -9.05
CA MET A 115 -9.04 -29.75 -7.91
C MET A 115 -9.58 -28.99 -6.70
N ASP A 116 -10.65 -29.53 -6.13
CA ASP A 116 -11.36 -28.99 -5.00
C ASP A 116 -10.42 -28.61 -3.86
N VAL A 117 -10.59 -27.35 -3.47
CA VAL A 117 -10.19 -26.81 -2.17
C VAL A 117 -10.78 -27.75 -1.10
N PHE A 118 -9.97 -28.23 -0.15
CA PHE A 118 -10.33 -29.15 0.94
C PHE A 118 -10.35 -30.66 0.62
N ALA A 119 -9.18 -31.26 0.35
CA ALA A 119 -8.97 -32.69 0.58
C ALA A 119 -8.21 -32.88 1.91
N GLU A 120 -9.00 -33.12 2.94
CA GLU A 120 -8.77 -33.97 4.10
C GLU A 120 -7.37 -34.58 4.33
N ILE A 121 -6.88 -34.29 5.53
CA ILE A 121 -6.06 -35.13 6.40
C ILE A 121 -6.30 -36.63 6.12
N HIS A 122 -5.24 -37.36 5.72
CA HIS A 122 -4.87 -38.72 6.14
C HIS A 122 -4.05 -39.42 5.04
N GLY A 123 -2.75 -39.65 5.27
CA GLY A 123 -1.94 -40.39 4.29
C GLY A 123 -0.45 -40.54 4.58
N LYS A 124 -0.11 -41.06 5.77
CA LYS A 124 1.11 -41.85 6.06
C LYS A 124 2.43 -41.45 5.34
N SER A 125 3.26 -40.67 6.01
CA SER A 125 4.68 -41.02 6.21
C SER A 125 5.28 -40.21 7.37
N SER A 126 6.04 -40.92 8.20
CA SER A 126 6.50 -40.56 9.54
C SER A 126 7.39 -39.30 9.61
N PRO A 127 7.30 -38.48 10.68
CA PRO A 127 8.26 -37.43 10.96
C PRO A 127 9.49 -38.02 11.66
N LEU A 128 10.66 -38.05 11.00
CA LEU A 128 11.93 -38.25 11.70
C LEU A 128 12.51 -36.90 12.12
N ILE A 129 11.75 -36.16 12.93
CA ILE A 129 12.26 -34.98 13.62
C ILE A 129 13.01 -35.51 14.86
N LYS A 130 14.35 -35.54 14.78
CA LYS A 130 15.20 -35.75 15.95
C LYS A 130 15.12 -34.50 16.83
N TRP A 131 14.33 -34.57 17.89
CA TRP A 131 14.44 -33.67 19.02
C TRP A 131 15.78 -33.97 19.69
N ALA A 132 16.74 -33.06 19.57
CA ALA A 132 17.94 -33.09 20.39
C ALA A 132 17.55 -32.54 21.76
N ASP A 133 17.19 -33.43 22.67
CA ASP A 133 17.23 -33.14 24.11
C ASP A 133 18.40 -33.89 24.73
N LYS A 134 19.29 -33.12 25.36
CA LYS A 134 19.98 -33.56 26.56
C LYS A 134 20.33 -32.36 27.44
N THR A 135 19.33 -32.01 28.25
CA THR A 135 19.37 -31.79 29.71
C THR A 135 20.74 -31.65 30.39
N ASN A 136 20.82 -30.59 31.22
CA ASN A 136 21.68 -30.34 32.38
C ASN A 136 22.34 -31.55 33.06
N SER A 137 23.60 -31.37 33.44
CA SER A 137 24.13 -31.63 34.79
C SER A 137 25.26 -30.65 35.08
#